data_AF-A0A6J4VEM1-F1
#
_entry.id   AF-A0A6J4VEM1-F1
#
_cell.length_a   1.000
_cell.length_b   1.000
_cell.length_c   1.000
_cell.angle_alpha   90.00
_cell.angle_beta   90.00
_cell.angle_gamma   90.00
#
_symmetry.space_group_name_H-M   'P 1'
#
loop_
_entity.id
_entity.type
_entity.pdbx_description
1 polymer ?
#
loop_
_entity_poly.entity_id
_entity_poly.type
_entity_poly.pdbx_seq_one_letter_code
_entity_poly.pdbx_strand_id
1 'polypeptide(L)'
;MIEERTPTTAAGFGAVAAVIADKLGETEDVPRRQIRRTVQTLGEERARAFLAETLAVEARGGLSLPDGSRRRTPGGVFFHLVRMGIAPDERKAIFVQGRVPRQGGAPAAPATPAFTWDDYGALAPALARGMGEASTVKITVIGRPQQVQARGEVVIVPLRSEKLPTLPKGLPTPPAGGTAYAVLIARKQWQKVAEALQQPGDRLVVEGYPTLDPRFPGITVLATSVTTTGLQAAKREAQRAPQG
;
A
#
# COMPACT_ATOMS: atom_id res chain seq x y z
N MET A 1 -55.50 19.33 17.18
CA MET A 1 -54.86 19.15 15.86
C MET A 1 -53.77 18.13 16.07
N ILE A 2 -53.98 16.94 15.51
CA ILE A 2 -53.25 15.71 15.81
C ILE A 2 -52.03 15.70 14.90
N GLU A 3 -50.83 15.88 15.42
CA GLU A 3 -49.60 15.53 14.71
C GLU A 3 -49.28 14.07 15.06
N GLU A 4 -49.66 13.17 14.15
CA GLU A 4 -49.26 11.77 14.18
C GLU A 4 -47.74 11.68 13.99
N ARG A 5 -47.02 11.28 15.05
CA ARG A 5 -45.65 10.78 14.93
C ARG A 5 -45.70 9.30 14.54
N THR A 6 -45.51 9.00 13.26
CA THR A 6 -45.36 7.63 12.76
C THR A 6 -44.07 6.98 13.30
N PRO A 7 -44.12 5.73 13.77
CA PRO A 7 -42.94 5.03 14.27
C PRO A 7 -42.13 4.43 13.11
N THR A 8 -41.12 5.15 12.61
CA THR A 8 -40.16 4.59 11.64
C THR A 8 -39.28 3.55 12.32
N THR A 9 -39.64 2.28 12.10
CA THR A 9 -39.05 1.09 12.72
C THR A 9 -37.77 0.65 11.98
N ALA A 10 -36.83 0.02 12.68
CA ALA A 10 -35.57 -0.53 12.13
C ALA A 10 -35.75 -1.47 10.90
N ALA A 11 -36.92 -2.08 10.72
CA ALA A 11 -37.30 -2.87 9.55
C ALA A 11 -37.43 -2.02 8.26
N GLY A 12 -37.91 -0.78 8.37
CA GLY A 12 -38.08 0.13 7.23
C GLY A 12 -36.74 0.56 6.63
N PHE A 13 -35.77 0.87 7.48
CA PHE A 13 -34.41 1.25 7.02
C PHE A 13 -33.70 0.12 6.27
N GLY A 14 -33.96 -1.14 6.63
CA GLY A 14 -33.41 -2.31 5.94
C GLY A 14 -33.95 -2.45 4.51
N ALA A 15 -35.25 -2.26 4.32
CA ALA A 15 -35.90 -2.31 3.02
C ALA A 15 -35.45 -1.16 2.11
N VAL A 16 -35.38 0.06 2.64
CA VAL A 16 -34.88 1.25 1.91
C VAL A 16 -33.43 1.05 1.47
N ALA A 17 -32.57 0.53 2.35
CA ALA A 17 -31.18 0.25 2.03
C ALA A 17 -31.02 -0.81 0.93
N ALA A 18 -31.87 -1.84 0.93
CA ALA A 18 -31.89 -2.85 -0.12
C ALA A 18 -32.25 -2.24 -1.48
N VAL A 19 -33.31 -1.42 -1.54
CA VAL A 19 -33.72 -0.72 -2.77
C VAL A 19 -32.61 0.20 -3.30
N ILE A 20 -31.91 0.92 -2.40
CA ILE A 20 -30.79 1.78 -2.79
C ILE A 20 -29.65 0.93 -3.34
N ALA A 21 -29.28 -0.15 -2.67
CA ALA A 21 -28.20 -1.04 -3.12
C ALA A 21 -28.50 -1.67 -4.48
N ASP A 22 -29.73 -2.12 -4.70
CA ASP A 22 -30.14 -2.75 -5.96
C ASP A 22 -30.10 -1.72 -7.11
N LYS A 23 -30.52 -0.48 -6.86
CA LYS A 23 -30.42 0.62 -7.83
C LYS A 23 -28.98 1.04 -8.15
N LEU A 24 -28.04 0.82 -7.24
CA LEU A 24 -26.62 1.09 -7.42
C LEU A 24 -25.85 -0.11 -8.02
N GLY A 25 -26.51 -1.26 -8.20
CA GLY A 25 -25.88 -2.49 -8.68
C GLY A 25 -24.98 -3.18 -7.65
N GLU A 26 -25.18 -2.92 -6.36
CA GLU A 26 -24.31 -3.42 -5.29
C GLU A 26 -24.77 -4.80 -4.80
N THR A 27 -24.06 -5.84 -5.23
CA THR A 27 -24.31 -7.24 -4.81
C THR A 27 -23.46 -7.65 -3.60
N GLU A 28 -22.34 -6.97 -3.38
CA GLU A 28 -21.37 -7.34 -2.37
C GLU A 28 -21.79 -6.99 -0.94
N ASP A 29 -21.40 -7.86 -0.03
CA ASP A 29 -21.82 -7.86 1.37
C ASP A 29 -21.31 -6.63 2.16
N VAL A 30 -20.21 -6.03 1.71
CA VAL A 30 -19.57 -4.87 2.33
C VAL A 30 -20.27 -3.55 1.92
N PRO A 31 -20.41 -3.22 0.62
CA PRO A 31 -21.19 -2.07 0.16
C PRO A 31 -22.64 -2.05 0.66
N ARG A 32 -23.34 -3.20 0.64
CA ARG A 32 -24.74 -3.29 1.12
C ARG A 32 -24.86 -2.94 2.61
N ARG A 33 -23.91 -3.39 3.44
CA ARG A 33 -23.85 -3.01 4.87
C ARG A 33 -23.59 -1.52 5.05
N GLN A 34 -22.75 -0.94 4.21
CA GLN A 34 -22.41 0.47 4.28
C GLN A 34 -23.59 1.36 3.87
N ILE A 35 -24.34 0.99 2.82
CA ILE A 35 -25.60 1.64 2.43
C ILE A 35 -26.62 1.56 3.56
N ARG A 36 -26.74 0.41 4.22
CA ARG A 36 -27.62 0.27 5.40
C ARG A 36 -27.25 1.26 6.51
N ARG A 37 -25.96 1.42 6.81
CA ARG A 37 -25.50 2.43 7.79
C ARG A 37 -25.82 3.84 7.33
N THR A 38 -25.62 4.15 6.05
CA THR A 38 -25.99 5.45 5.49
C THR A 38 -27.48 5.76 5.75
N VAL A 39 -28.37 4.81 5.47
CA VAL A 39 -29.81 4.97 5.74
C VAL A 39 -30.10 5.10 7.24
N GLN A 40 -29.45 4.31 8.09
CA GLN A 40 -29.63 4.36 9.54
C GLN A 40 -29.12 5.66 10.18
N THR A 41 -28.01 6.22 9.66
CA THR A 41 -27.40 7.43 10.21
C THR A 41 -28.04 8.71 9.66
N LEU A 42 -28.36 8.75 8.37
CA LEU A 42 -28.87 9.96 7.73
C LEU A 42 -30.41 10.02 7.66
N GLY A 43 -31.08 8.88 7.87
CA GLY A 43 -32.50 8.72 7.62
C GLY A 43 -32.80 8.43 6.15
N GLU A 44 -34.04 8.01 5.89
CA GLU A 44 -34.51 7.61 4.56
C GLU A 44 -34.46 8.75 3.54
N GLU A 45 -34.98 9.93 3.90
CA GLU A 45 -35.10 11.06 2.96
C GLU A 45 -33.73 11.50 2.43
N ARG A 46 -32.77 11.73 3.33
CA ARG A 46 -31.41 12.14 2.96
C ARG A 46 -30.68 11.05 2.17
N ALA A 47 -30.85 9.78 2.54
CA ALA A 47 -30.26 8.68 1.78
C ALA A 47 -30.83 8.56 0.35
N ARG A 48 -32.15 8.77 0.19
CA ARG A 48 -32.80 8.83 -1.13
C ARG A 48 -32.38 10.05 -1.94
N ALA A 49 -32.15 11.20 -1.30
CA ALA A 49 -31.63 12.39 -1.97
C ALA A 49 -30.24 12.13 -2.56
N PHE A 50 -29.33 11.49 -1.82
CA PHE A 50 -28.02 11.09 -2.34
C PHE A 50 -28.11 10.09 -3.50
N LEU A 51 -29.08 9.17 -3.46
CA LEU A 51 -29.32 8.26 -4.58
C LEU A 51 -29.80 9.03 -5.82
N ALA A 52 -30.75 9.96 -5.68
CA ALA A 52 -31.24 10.78 -6.79
C ALA A 52 -30.12 11.62 -7.41
N GLU A 53 -29.28 12.24 -6.56
CA GLU A 53 -28.10 12.98 -7.00
C GLU A 53 -27.10 12.08 -7.74
N THR A 54 -26.86 10.87 -7.23
CA THR A 54 -26.00 9.87 -7.87
C THR A 54 -26.48 9.55 -9.28
N LEU A 55 -27.77 9.29 -9.46
CA LEU A 55 -28.35 9.00 -10.78
C LEU A 55 -28.24 10.19 -11.74
N ALA A 56 -28.40 11.42 -11.23
CA ALA A 56 -28.23 12.65 -12.03
C ALA A 56 -26.77 12.88 -12.45
N VAL A 57 -25.81 12.53 -11.58
CA VAL A 57 -24.37 12.58 -11.91
C VAL A 57 -24.01 11.52 -12.94
N GLU A 58 -24.50 10.28 -12.79
CA GLU A 58 -24.29 9.22 -13.77
C GLU A 58 -24.87 9.57 -15.15
N ALA A 59 -26.07 10.16 -15.19
CA ALA A 59 -26.70 10.64 -16.43
C ALA A 59 -25.90 11.73 -17.15
N ARG A 60 -25.09 12.52 -16.41
CA ARG A 60 -24.21 13.57 -16.95
C ARG A 60 -22.81 13.08 -17.33
N GLY A 61 -22.59 11.77 -17.39
CA GLY A 61 -21.27 11.23 -17.69
C GLY A 61 -20.41 10.96 -16.45
N GLY A 62 -21.01 10.83 -15.26
CA GLY A 62 -20.42 10.28 -14.03
C GLY A 62 -19.21 11.04 -13.50
N LEU A 63 -18.48 10.44 -12.56
CA LEU A 63 -17.28 11.05 -11.97
C LEU A 63 -16.04 10.19 -12.20
N SER A 64 -14.92 10.81 -12.57
CA SER A 64 -13.62 10.13 -12.63
C SER A 64 -13.00 10.00 -11.23
N LEU A 65 -12.10 9.03 -11.07
CA LEU A 65 -11.20 9.02 -9.92
C LEU A 65 -10.25 10.23 -9.97
N PRO A 66 -9.73 10.71 -8.82
CA PRO A 66 -8.82 11.86 -8.78
C PRO A 66 -7.52 11.64 -9.57
N ASP A 67 -7.14 10.39 -9.80
CA ASP A 67 -5.99 9.98 -10.60
C ASP A 67 -6.28 9.90 -12.10
N GLY A 68 -7.52 10.18 -12.53
CA GLY A 68 -7.96 10.12 -13.93
C GLY A 68 -7.99 8.72 -14.55
N SER A 69 -7.66 7.67 -13.78
CA SER A 69 -7.41 6.33 -14.33
C SER A 69 -8.67 5.63 -14.87
N ARG A 70 -9.83 5.90 -14.24
CA ARG A 70 -11.13 5.34 -14.64
C ARG A 70 -12.30 6.14 -14.08
N ARG A 71 -13.48 5.94 -14.67
CA ARG A 71 -14.76 6.40 -14.13
C ARG A 71 -15.11 5.59 -12.87
N ARG A 72 -15.71 6.26 -11.89
CA ARG A 72 -16.32 5.64 -10.71
C ARG A 72 -17.52 4.80 -11.15
N THR A 73 -17.81 3.75 -10.41
CA THR A 73 -19.08 3.01 -10.53
C THR A 73 -20.21 3.83 -9.89
N PRO A 74 -21.48 3.56 -10.20
CA PRO A 74 -22.63 4.22 -9.55
C PRO A 74 -22.54 4.22 -8.02
N GLY A 75 -22.24 3.08 -7.40
CA GLY A 75 -22.01 3.03 -5.95
C GLY A 75 -20.77 3.80 -5.48
N GLY A 76 -19.72 3.84 -6.29
CA GLY A 76 -18.53 4.68 -6.04
C GLY A 76 -18.84 6.18 -6.10
N VAL A 77 -19.79 6.61 -6.94
CA VAL A 77 -20.31 7.98 -6.97
C VAL A 77 -21.18 8.24 -5.75
N PHE A 78 -22.09 7.33 -5.40
CA PHE A 78 -22.92 7.44 -4.20
C PHE A 78 -22.09 7.64 -2.93
N PHE A 79 -21.11 6.78 -2.66
CA PHE A 79 -20.27 6.91 -1.48
C PHE A 79 -19.37 8.16 -1.52
N HIS A 80 -19.04 8.66 -2.70
CA HIS A 80 -18.30 9.92 -2.82
C HIS A 80 -19.18 11.11 -2.44
N LEU A 81 -20.40 11.19 -2.98
CA LEU A 81 -21.37 12.24 -2.67
C LEU A 81 -21.75 12.24 -1.19
N VAL A 82 -22.10 11.06 -0.65
CA VAL A 82 -22.39 10.90 0.78
C VAL A 82 -21.21 11.36 1.63
N ARG A 83 -19.98 11.00 1.26
CA ARG A 83 -18.80 11.39 2.04
C ARG A 83 -18.54 12.90 1.99
N MET A 84 -18.87 13.59 0.89
CA MET A 84 -18.69 15.04 0.74
C MET A 84 -19.84 15.85 1.36
N GLY A 85 -21.07 15.32 1.39
CA GLY A 85 -22.28 16.05 1.79
C GLY A 85 -22.75 15.85 3.23
N ILE A 86 -21.94 15.25 4.11
CA ILE A 86 -22.32 14.96 5.50
C ILE A 86 -21.32 15.52 6.52
N ALA A 87 -21.78 15.72 7.75
CA ALA A 87 -20.96 16.23 8.84
C ALA A 87 -19.86 15.22 9.25
N PRO A 88 -18.75 15.67 9.87
CA PRO A 88 -17.66 14.78 10.29
C PRO A 88 -18.10 13.62 11.19
N ASP A 89 -19.05 13.84 12.10
CA ASP A 89 -19.55 12.80 13.02
C ASP A 89 -20.39 11.75 12.28
N GLU A 90 -21.25 12.17 11.36
CA GLU A 90 -22.01 11.28 10.46
C GLU A 90 -21.05 10.47 9.57
N ARG A 91 -20.00 11.10 9.07
CA ARG A 91 -18.96 10.43 8.28
C ARG A 91 -18.25 9.36 9.08
N LYS A 92 -17.92 9.63 10.34
CA LYS A 92 -17.28 8.66 11.24
C LYS A 92 -18.21 7.46 11.48
N ALA A 93 -19.49 7.72 11.73
CA ALA A 93 -20.50 6.66 11.95
C ALA A 93 -20.69 5.75 10.72
N ILE A 94 -20.59 6.29 9.50
CA ILE A 94 -20.84 5.53 8.26
C ILE A 94 -19.57 4.81 7.76
N PHE A 95 -18.41 5.50 7.74
CA PHE A 95 -17.21 5.05 7.01
C PHE A 95 -16.06 4.53 7.88
N VAL A 96 -16.02 4.88 9.18
CA VAL A 96 -14.92 4.47 10.06
C VAL A 96 -15.38 3.31 10.92
N GLN A 97 -14.97 2.08 10.57
CA GLN A 97 -15.17 0.96 11.48
C GLN A 97 -14.20 1.07 12.66
N GLY A 98 -14.76 1.19 13.87
CA GLY A 98 -14.20 0.47 15.01
C GLY A 98 -14.32 -1.03 14.72
N ARG A 99 -13.23 -1.79 14.91
CA ARG A 99 -13.27 -3.26 14.86
C ARG A 99 -14.38 -3.75 15.78
N VAL A 100 -15.44 -4.33 15.23
CA VAL A 100 -16.43 -5.06 16.03
C VAL A 100 -15.78 -6.38 16.45
N PRO A 101 -15.64 -6.69 17.76
CA PRO A 101 -15.24 -8.02 18.19
C PRO A 101 -16.30 -9.01 17.70
N ARG A 102 -15.90 -10.01 16.89
CA ARG A 102 -16.80 -11.08 16.47
C ARG A 102 -17.21 -11.89 17.69
N GLN A 103 -18.42 -11.71 18.19
CA GLN A 103 -19.08 -12.69 19.06
C GLN A 103 -19.98 -13.55 18.17
N GLY A 104 -19.72 -14.86 18.13
CA GLY A 104 -20.56 -15.84 17.43
C GLY A 104 -19.95 -16.48 16.17
N GLY A 105 -18.66 -16.83 16.15
CA GLY A 105 -18.13 -17.77 15.17
C GLY A 105 -18.20 -19.20 15.70
N ALA A 106 -18.66 -20.15 14.89
CA ALA A 106 -18.47 -21.59 15.08
C ALA A 106 -17.03 -21.90 15.56
N PRO A 107 -16.79 -23.00 16.29
CA PRO A 107 -15.45 -23.35 16.75
C PRO A 107 -14.48 -23.24 15.57
N ALA A 108 -13.52 -22.33 15.71
CA ALA A 108 -12.55 -22.06 14.68
C ALA A 108 -11.90 -23.39 14.30
N ALA A 109 -11.88 -23.72 13.01
CA ALA A 109 -10.99 -24.75 12.51
C ALA A 109 -9.60 -24.52 13.13
N PRO A 110 -8.88 -25.57 13.58
CA PRO A 110 -7.63 -25.41 14.28
C PRO A 110 -6.74 -24.48 13.45
N ALA A 111 -6.35 -23.36 14.06
CA ALA A 111 -5.53 -22.37 13.39
C ALA A 111 -4.24 -23.07 12.95
N THR A 112 -3.95 -23.05 11.64
CA THR A 112 -2.67 -23.53 11.14
C THR A 112 -1.56 -22.83 11.92
N PRO A 113 -0.62 -23.57 12.54
CA PRO A 113 0.45 -22.96 13.30
C PRO A 113 1.25 -22.02 12.39
N ALA A 114 1.70 -20.91 12.96
CA ALA A 114 2.50 -19.94 12.23
C ALA A 114 3.86 -20.56 11.87
N PHE A 115 4.31 -20.36 10.64
CA PHE A 115 5.64 -20.77 10.20
C PHE A 115 6.72 -19.91 10.89
N THR A 116 7.77 -20.57 11.39
CA THR A 116 8.84 -19.96 12.19
C THR A 116 10.20 -20.06 11.49
N TRP A 117 11.22 -19.36 12.02
CA TRP A 117 12.59 -19.53 11.55
C TRP A 117 13.19 -20.89 11.91
N ASP A 118 12.71 -21.54 12.97
CA ASP A 118 13.13 -22.90 13.33
C ASP A 118 12.60 -23.90 12.30
N ASP A 119 11.34 -23.73 11.85
CA ASP A 119 10.78 -24.53 10.75
C ASP A 119 11.60 -24.36 9.47
N TYR A 120 11.98 -23.12 9.14
CA TYR A 120 12.87 -22.84 8.01
C TYR A 120 14.24 -23.53 8.17
N GLY A 121 14.85 -23.45 9.35
CA GLY A 121 16.14 -24.07 9.66
C GLY A 121 16.12 -25.59 9.48
N ALA A 122 15.03 -26.25 9.89
CA ALA A 122 14.84 -27.68 9.72
C ALA A 122 14.75 -28.11 8.24
N LEU A 123 14.20 -27.24 7.38
CA LEU A 123 14.05 -27.50 5.94
C LEU A 123 15.29 -27.15 5.12
N ALA A 124 16.13 -26.22 5.58
CA ALA A 124 17.25 -25.67 4.81
C ALA A 124 18.20 -26.73 4.20
N PRO A 125 18.59 -27.82 4.90
CA PRO A 125 19.46 -28.84 4.32
C PRO A 125 18.82 -29.59 3.14
N ALA A 126 17.50 -29.79 3.17
CA ALA A 126 16.78 -30.44 2.08
C ALA A 126 16.65 -29.50 0.87
N LEU A 127 16.33 -28.23 1.12
CA LEU A 127 16.24 -27.21 0.08
C LEU A 127 17.56 -27.02 -0.67
N ALA A 128 18.69 -27.11 0.04
CA ALA A 128 20.02 -26.98 -0.56
C ALA A 128 20.35 -28.07 -1.60
N ARG A 129 19.69 -29.24 -1.54
CA ARG A 129 19.91 -30.35 -2.47
C ARG A 129 19.02 -30.30 -3.72
N GLY A 130 17.93 -29.51 -3.69
CA GLY A 130 16.91 -29.47 -4.73
C GLY A 130 16.72 -28.07 -5.31
N MET A 131 17.80 -27.31 -5.49
CA MET A 131 17.73 -25.94 -6.00
C MET A 131 17.29 -25.92 -7.48
N GLY A 132 16.30 -25.07 -7.78
CA GLY A 132 15.96 -24.71 -9.16
C GLY A 132 16.89 -23.62 -9.71
N GLU A 133 16.67 -23.22 -10.96
CA GLU A 133 17.44 -22.16 -11.61
C GLU A 133 16.85 -20.76 -11.33
N ALA A 134 17.72 -19.81 -10.99
CA ALA A 134 17.40 -18.39 -10.92
C ALA A 134 18.13 -17.65 -12.05
N SER A 135 17.39 -17.11 -13.02
CA SER A 135 17.97 -16.48 -14.22
C SER A 135 18.26 -14.99 -14.08
N THR A 136 17.59 -14.29 -13.17
CA THR A 136 17.82 -12.85 -12.95
C THR A 136 17.62 -12.51 -11.48
N VAL A 137 18.65 -11.93 -10.87
CA VAL A 137 18.61 -11.42 -9.50
C VAL A 137 19.17 -10.00 -9.48
N LYS A 138 18.39 -9.07 -8.95
CA LYS A 138 18.78 -7.66 -8.78
C LYS A 138 18.19 -7.15 -7.47
N ILE A 139 18.95 -6.32 -6.77
CA ILE A 139 18.47 -5.59 -5.60
C ILE A 139 18.66 -4.09 -5.79
N THR A 140 17.80 -3.31 -5.13
CA THR A 140 17.94 -1.85 -5.06
C THR A 140 18.26 -1.45 -3.62
N VAL A 141 19.36 -0.73 -3.43
CA VAL A 141 19.77 -0.20 -2.12
C VAL A 141 19.70 1.32 -2.16
N ILE A 142 18.97 1.91 -1.22
CA ILE A 142 18.79 3.36 -1.12
C ILE A 142 19.19 3.84 0.27
N GLY A 143 20.19 4.70 0.36
CA GLY A 143 20.74 5.13 1.64
C GLY A 143 21.61 6.38 1.52
N ARG A 144 21.93 6.98 2.66
CA ARG A 144 22.92 8.06 2.72
C ARG A 144 24.22 7.46 3.26
N PRO A 145 25.30 7.45 2.45
CA PRO A 145 26.61 7.01 2.92
C PRO A 145 27.12 7.90 4.07
N GLN A 146 27.56 7.29 5.17
CA GLN A 146 28.31 7.99 6.21
C GLN A 146 29.82 7.79 6.06
N GLN A 147 30.21 6.69 5.43
CA GLN A 147 31.59 6.32 5.15
C GLN A 147 31.71 5.90 3.69
N VAL A 148 32.82 6.27 3.06
CA VAL A 148 33.17 5.89 1.69
C VAL A 148 34.64 5.51 1.68
N GLN A 149 34.96 4.33 1.15
CA GLN A 149 36.35 3.87 1.03
C GLN A 149 36.70 3.61 -0.43
N ALA A 150 37.73 4.27 -0.96
CA ALA A 150 38.23 4.02 -2.31
C ALA A 150 39.47 3.11 -2.27
N ARG A 151 39.50 2.09 -3.12
CA ARG A 151 40.64 1.18 -3.34
C ARG A 151 40.74 0.84 -4.82
N GLY A 152 41.76 1.36 -5.50
CA GLY A 152 41.90 1.23 -6.95
C GLY A 152 40.62 1.68 -7.67
N GLU A 153 40.15 0.88 -8.62
CA GLU A 153 38.96 1.18 -9.43
C GLU A 153 37.61 0.96 -8.73
N VAL A 154 37.62 0.66 -7.43
CA VAL A 154 36.40 0.38 -6.66
C VAL A 154 36.23 1.37 -5.52
N VAL A 155 35.00 1.82 -5.34
CA VAL A 155 34.51 2.59 -4.19
C VAL A 155 33.55 1.72 -3.41
N ILE A 156 33.80 1.57 -2.11
CA ILE A 156 33.03 0.73 -1.20
C ILE A 156 32.22 1.63 -0.28
N VAL A 157 30.92 1.40 -0.26
CA VAL A 157 29.94 2.16 0.53
C VAL A 157 29.17 1.21 1.44
N PRO A 158 29.47 1.18 2.75
CA PRO A 158 28.68 0.42 3.72
C PRO A 158 27.35 1.13 4.02
N LEU A 159 26.26 0.36 4.05
CA LEU A 159 24.92 0.81 4.43
C LEU A 159 24.27 -0.20 5.38
N ARG A 160 23.34 0.25 6.22
CA ARG A 160 22.54 -0.62 7.11
C ARG A 160 21.07 -0.30 6.95
N SER A 161 20.24 -1.35 6.90
CA SER A 161 18.78 -1.22 6.94
C SER A 161 18.24 -1.91 8.18
N GLU A 162 17.64 -1.15 9.08
CA GLU A 162 16.96 -1.66 10.29
C GLU A 162 15.44 -1.67 10.13
N LYS A 163 14.93 -0.92 9.14
CA LYS A 163 13.50 -0.78 8.89
C LYS A 163 12.99 -1.99 8.12
N LEU A 164 12.24 -2.84 8.81
CA LEU A 164 11.46 -3.90 8.18
C LEU A 164 10.19 -3.30 7.56
N PRO A 165 9.86 -3.60 6.29
CA PRO A 165 8.55 -3.28 5.74
C PRO A 165 7.47 -4.14 6.42
N THR A 166 6.21 -3.75 6.26
CA THR A 166 5.10 -4.62 6.65
C THR A 166 5.15 -5.90 5.81
N LEU A 167 5.30 -7.04 6.48
CA LEU A 167 5.34 -8.34 5.82
C LEU A 167 3.92 -8.90 5.66
N PRO A 168 3.63 -9.59 4.53
CA PRO A 168 2.42 -10.37 4.38
C PRO A 168 2.22 -11.37 5.52
N LYS A 169 0.95 -11.62 5.87
CA LYS A 169 0.59 -12.63 6.87
C LYS A 169 1.12 -14.00 6.44
N GLY A 170 1.79 -14.70 7.36
CA GLY A 170 2.30 -16.04 7.14
C GLY A 170 3.82 -16.12 6.94
N LEU A 171 4.49 -14.99 6.68
CA LEU A 171 5.95 -14.95 6.69
C LEU A 171 6.48 -14.77 8.12
N PRO A 172 7.59 -15.45 8.47
CA PRO A 172 8.23 -15.24 9.76
C PRO A 172 8.88 -13.85 9.80
N THR A 173 8.78 -13.16 10.93
CA THR A 173 9.47 -11.86 11.11
C THR A 173 10.97 -12.10 11.24
N PRO A 174 11.84 -11.48 10.43
CA PRO A 174 13.28 -11.66 10.50
C PRO A 174 13.85 -11.41 11.91
N PRO A 175 14.94 -12.11 12.30
CA PRO A 175 15.63 -11.85 13.56
C PRO A 175 16.05 -10.37 13.69
N ALA A 176 16.12 -9.87 14.92
CA ALA A 176 16.52 -8.50 15.21
C ALA A 176 17.97 -8.24 14.76
N GLY A 177 18.27 -7.01 14.33
CA GLY A 177 19.64 -6.57 14.00
C GLY A 177 19.79 -5.81 12.68
N GLY A 178 18.76 -5.82 11.84
CA GLY A 178 18.82 -5.21 10.51
C GLY A 178 19.82 -5.93 9.58
N THR A 179 19.91 -5.46 8.35
CA THR A 179 20.79 -6.03 7.32
C THR A 179 21.88 -5.03 6.94
N ALA A 180 23.13 -5.47 7.01
CA ALA A 180 24.28 -4.71 6.53
C ALA A 180 24.48 -4.96 5.02
N TYR A 181 24.88 -3.93 4.31
CA TYR A 181 25.19 -3.95 2.88
C TYR A 181 26.58 -3.36 2.64
N ALA A 182 27.38 -4.04 1.83
CA ALA A 182 28.62 -3.50 1.29
C ALA A 182 28.42 -3.24 -0.20
N VAL A 183 28.24 -1.99 -0.60
CA VAL A 183 27.99 -1.64 -1.99
C VAL A 183 29.31 -1.32 -2.68
N LEU A 184 29.68 -2.15 -3.65
CA LEU A 184 30.87 -1.97 -4.48
C LEU A 184 30.47 -1.24 -5.76
N ILE A 185 31.06 -0.07 -5.96
CA ILE A 185 30.76 0.85 -7.05
C ILE A 185 32.01 1.06 -7.87
N ALA A 186 31.94 0.91 -9.19
CA ALA A 186 33.06 1.26 -10.05
C ALA A 186 33.38 2.75 -9.91
N ARG A 187 34.66 3.11 -9.81
CA ARG A 187 35.12 4.50 -9.61
C ARG A 187 34.49 5.48 -10.62
N LYS A 188 34.38 5.07 -11.89
CA LYS A 188 33.72 5.84 -12.96
C LYS A 188 32.22 6.11 -12.69
N GLN A 189 31.51 5.18 -12.07
CA GLN A 189 30.10 5.39 -11.68
C GLN A 189 30.02 6.30 -10.46
N TRP A 190 30.90 6.12 -9.47
CA TRP A 190 30.94 6.94 -8.26
C TRP A 190 31.16 8.43 -8.57
N GLN A 191 32.08 8.74 -9.50
CA GLN A 191 32.38 10.11 -9.92
C GLN A 191 31.14 10.87 -10.41
N LYS A 192 30.13 10.18 -10.94
CA LYS A 192 28.88 10.79 -11.43
C LYS A 192 27.92 11.23 -10.33
N VAL A 193 28.09 10.70 -9.11
CA VAL A 193 27.15 10.91 -7.99
C VAL A 193 27.78 11.57 -6.77
N ALA A 194 29.12 11.59 -6.70
CA ALA A 194 29.86 12.06 -5.52
C ALA A 194 29.53 13.52 -5.15
N GLU A 195 29.38 14.40 -6.15
CA GLU A 195 29.02 15.81 -5.94
C GLU A 195 27.58 15.97 -5.47
N ALA A 196 26.63 15.30 -6.13
CA ALA A 196 25.21 15.34 -5.76
C ALA A 196 24.98 14.90 -4.31
N LEU A 197 25.71 13.88 -3.83
CA LEU A 197 25.63 13.40 -2.46
C LEU A 197 26.11 14.39 -1.39
N GLN A 198 26.84 15.45 -1.76
CA GLN A 198 27.17 16.53 -0.83
C GLN A 198 25.91 17.29 -0.38
N GLN A 199 24.86 17.32 -1.19
CA GLN A 199 23.62 17.98 -0.86
C GLN A 199 22.96 17.32 0.37
N PRO A 200 22.61 18.10 1.41
CA PRO A 200 21.86 17.58 2.55
C PRO A 200 20.56 16.94 2.10
N GLY A 201 20.29 15.72 2.55
CA GLY A 201 19.06 14.99 2.23
C GLY A 201 19.10 14.17 0.94
N ASP A 202 20.07 14.39 0.03
CA ASP A 202 20.22 13.51 -1.14
C ASP A 202 20.69 12.10 -0.70
N ARG A 203 20.21 11.09 -1.42
CA ARG A 203 20.43 9.68 -1.09
C ARG A 203 20.97 8.96 -2.31
N LEU A 204 21.97 8.11 -2.07
CA LEU A 204 22.49 7.19 -3.06
C LEU A 204 21.41 6.16 -3.38
N VAL A 205 21.20 5.90 -4.67
CA VAL A 205 20.31 4.87 -5.21
C VAL A 205 21.15 3.95 -6.08
N VAL A 206 21.27 2.69 -5.67
CA VAL A 206 22.05 1.69 -6.39
C VAL A 206 21.14 0.53 -6.78
N GLU A 207 21.22 0.13 -8.05
CA GLU A 207 20.78 -1.19 -8.47
C GLU A 207 22.01 -2.06 -8.73
N GLY A 208 21.96 -3.33 -8.32
CA GLY A 208 23.08 -4.22 -8.49
C GLY A 208 22.77 -5.68 -8.22
N TYR A 209 23.77 -6.52 -8.45
CA TYR A 209 23.71 -7.95 -8.19
C TYR A 209 24.10 -8.23 -6.74
N PRO A 210 23.23 -8.89 -5.94
CA PRO A 210 23.57 -9.29 -4.59
C PRO A 210 24.46 -10.54 -4.59
N THR A 211 25.47 -10.55 -3.72
CA THR A 211 26.28 -11.73 -3.43
C THR A 211 26.52 -11.86 -1.93
N LEU A 212 26.64 -13.10 -1.47
CA LEU A 212 27.09 -13.41 -0.12
C LEU A 212 28.60 -13.55 -0.15
N ASP A 213 29.31 -12.62 0.48
CA ASP A 213 30.76 -12.74 0.70
C ASP A 213 30.98 -13.23 2.13
N PRO A 214 31.61 -14.39 2.36
CA PRO A 214 31.81 -14.92 3.70
C PRO A 214 32.67 -14.00 4.60
N ARG A 215 33.39 -13.03 4.03
CA ARG A 215 34.21 -12.08 4.77
C ARG A 215 33.43 -10.87 5.28
N PHE A 216 32.21 -10.65 4.80
CA PHE A 216 31.35 -9.55 5.21
C PHE A 216 30.05 -10.09 5.82
N PRO A 217 29.70 -9.77 7.07
CA PRO A 217 28.49 -10.25 7.73
C PRO A 217 27.25 -9.48 7.23
N GLY A 218 26.93 -9.64 5.94
CA GLY A 218 25.84 -8.95 5.27
C GLY A 218 25.79 -9.26 3.77
N ILE A 219 25.07 -8.42 3.01
CA ILE A 219 24.91 -8.58 1.56
C ILE A 219 25.91 -7.68 0.84
N THR A 220 26.78 -8.24 0.02
CA THR A 220 27.64 -7.46 -0.88
C THR A 220 26.87 -7.18 -2.16
N VAL A 221 26.89 -5.94 -2.63
CA VAL A 221 26.14 -5.50 -3.81
C VAL A 221 27.11 -5.01 -4.87
N LEU A 222 27.17 -5.70 -6.01
CA LEU A 222 27.94 -5.27 -7.17
C LEU A 222 27.08 -4.32 -8.00
N ALA A 223 27.40 -3.03 -7.96
CA ALA A 223 26.57 -2.01 -8.59
C ALA A 223 26.61 -2.13 -10.13
N THR A 224 25.43 -2.24 -10.74
CA THR A 224 25.26 -2.15 -12.20
C THR A 224 24.71 -0.80 -12.63
N SER A 225 24.00 -0.10 -11.73
CA SER A 225 23.52 1.26 -11.93
C SER A 225 23.64 2.06 -10.63
N VAL A 226 24.10 3.32 -10.75
CA VAL A 226 24.30 4.22 -9.62
C VAL A 226 23.79 5.60 -9.99
N THR A 227 22.94 6.16 -9.13
CA THR A 227 22.38 7.51 -9.24
C THR A 227 22.08 8.04 -7.84
N THR A 228 21.59 9.27 -7.72
CA THR A 228 21.01 9.78 -6.48
C THR A 228 19.54 10.09 -6.64
N THR A 229 18.83 10.29 -5.51
CA THR A 229 17.44 10.74 -5.52
C THR A 229 17.27 12.09 -6.23
N GLY A 230 18.19 13.04 -6.00
CA GLY A 230 18.19 14.34 -6.66
C GLY A 230 18.39 14.23 -8.16
N LEU A 231 19.36 13.43 -8.62
CA LEU A 231 19.58 13.20 -10.05
C LEU A 231 18.39 12.50 -10.73
N GLN A 232 17.73 11.56 -10.05
CA GLN A 232 16.51 10.93 -10.58
C GLN A 232 15.36 11.94 -10.68
N ALA A 233 15.19 12.82 -9.71
CA ALA A 233 14.17 13.87 -9.73
C ALA A 233 14.39 14.83 -10.91
N ALA A 234 15.60 15.37 -11.05
CA ALA A 234 15.97 16.24 -12.15
C ALA A 234 15.74 15.59 -13.52
N LYS A 235 16.10 14.30 -13.67
CA LYS A 235 15.84 13.55 -14.91
C LYS A 235 14.33 13.42 -15.21
N ARG A 236 13.51 13.16 -14.18
CA ARG A 236 12.04 13.05 -14.35
C ARG A 236 11.42 14.40 -14.71
N GLU A 237 11.93 15.50 -14.17
CA GLU A 237 11.48 16.86 -14.51
C GLU A 237 11.84 17.22 -15.95
N ALA A 238 13.08 16.96 -16.37
CA ALA A 238 13.51 17.17 -17.76
C ALA A 238 12.71 16.36 -18.79
N GLN A 239 12.26 15.15 -18.42
CA GLN A 239 11.41 14.30 -19.28
C GLN A 239 9.93 14.73 -19.31
N ARG A 240 9.48 15.54 -18.35
CA ARG A 240 8.10 16.03 -18.26
C ARG A 240 7.90 17.38 -18.93
N ALA A 241 8.96 18.13 -19.20
CA ALA A 241 8.85 19.38 -19.96
C ALA A 241 8.43 19.06 -21.41
N PRO A 242 7.33 19.65 -21.92
CA PRO A 242 6.92 19.44 -23.30
C PRO A 242 8.04 19.92 -24.23
N GLN A 243 8.45 19.07 -25.18
CA GLN A 243 9.21 19.52 -26.33
C GLN A 243 8.29 20.49 -27.08
N GLY A 244 8.68 21.77 -27.07
CA GLY A 244 7.93 22.84 -27.74
C GLY A 244 7.81 22.61 -29.24
#